data_AF-A0A3B3CZ00-F1
#
_entry.id   AF-A0A3B3CZ00-F1
#
_cell.length_a   1.000
_cell.length_b   1.000
_cell.length_c   1.000
_cell.angle_alpha   90.00
_cell.angle_beta   90.00
_cell.angle_gamma   90.00
#
_symmetry.space_group_name_H-M   'P 1'
#
loop_
_entity.id
_entity.type
_entity.pdbx_description
1 polymer ?
#
loop_
_entity_poly.entity_id
_entity_poly.type
_entity_poly.pdbx_seq_one_letter_code
_entity_poly.pdbx_strand_id
1 'polypeptide(L)'
;MGENPDKYDYRKAQVPGPLTAETESKKAEKKKAQKAQKKQREKEQKEVRKKQEQEEEEKRKFASLTDREKRALAAERRLAEQAAAAGGGISNVKRCWSCGESLLGKVPFHYQEFAFCTPRCLQAHRKANVPPGKS
;
A
#
# COMPACT_ATOMS: atom_id res chain seq x y z
N MET A 1 -41.91 -71.80 15.74
CA MET A 1 -40.54 -71.37 15.36
C MET A 1 -40.62 -70.84 13.95
N GLY A 2 -40.12 -69.63 13.69
CA GLY A 2 -40.43 -68.87 12.47
C GLY A 2 -40.15 -69.65 11.18
N GLU A 3 -41.19 -69.82 10.37
CA GLU A 3 -41.09 -70.36 9.02
C GLU A 3 -40.33 -69.36 8.15
N ASN A 4 -39.26 -69.82 7.49
CA ASN A 4 -38.43 -69.11 6.50
C ASN A 4 -37.16 -68.38 7.03
N PRO A 5 -36.20 -69.11 7.63
CA PRO A 5 -34.90 -68.58 8.08
C PRO A 5 -33.95 -68.14 6.96
N ASP A 6 -34.13 -68.63 5.73
CA ASP A 6 -33.23 -68.34 4.59
C ASP A 6 -33.77 -67.27 3.61
N LYS A 7 -34.89 -66.60 3.97
CA LYS A 7 -35.55 -65.63 3.08
C LYS A 7 -34.70 -64.39 2.78
N TYR A 8 -33.74 -64.06 3.64
CA TYR A 8 -32.89 -62.88 3.52
C TYR A 8 -31.41 -63.25 3.69
N ASP A 9 -30.64 -63.16 2.60
CA ASP A 9 -29.19 -63.37 2.60
C ASP A 9 -28.47 -62.06 2.96
N TYR A 10 -28.23 -61.87 4.27
CA TYR A 10 -27.55 -60.70 4.80
C TYR A 10 -26.12 -60.51 4.25
N ARG A 11 -25.49 -61.56 3.69
CA ARG A 11 -24.18 -61.47 3.04
C ARG A 11 -24.26 -60.78 1.67
N LYS A 12 -25.33 -61.02 0.90
CA LYS A 12 -25.62 -60.28 -0.35
C LYS A 12 -25.99 -58.83 -0.11
N ALA A 13 -26.58 -58.53 1.05
CA ALA A 13 -27.00 -57.17 1.39
C ALA A 13 -25.84 -56.20 1.67
N GLN A 14 -24.56 -56.65 1.61
CA GLN A 14 -23.36 -55.86 1.93
C GLN A 14 -23.56 -54.99 3.17
N VAL A 15 -24.19 -55.56 4.21
CA VAL A 15 -24.46 -54.84 5.45
C VAL A 15 -23.09 -54.41 6.02
N PRO A 16 -22.82 -53.10 6.12
CA PRO A 16 -21.54 -52.64 6.62
C PRO A 16 -21.30 -53.24 8.00
N GLY A 17 -20.15 -53.87 8.18
CA GLY A 17 -19.78 -54.47 9.47
C GLY A 17 -19.81 -53.43 10.60
N PRO A 18 -19.89 -53.89 11.87
CA PRO A 18 -19.87 -53.00 13.03
C PRO A 18 -18.66 -52.06 12.96
N LEU A 19 -18.90 -50.77 13.24
CA LEU A 19 -17.89 -49.72 13.17
C LEU A 19 -16.70 -50.08 14.07
N THR A 20 -15.58 -50.45 13.46
CA THR A 20 -14.33 -50.70 14.21
C THR A 20 -13.69 -49.37 14.58
N ALA A 21 -13.08 -49.27 15.77
CA ALA A 21 -12.47 -48.04 16.27
C ALA A 21 -11.45 -47.41 15.28
N GLU A 22 -10.76 -48.23 14.49
CA GLU A 22 -9.83 -47.78 13.46
C GLU A 22 -10.53 -47.06 12.28
N THR A 23 -11.73 -47.51 11.91
CA THR A 23 -12.54 -46.84 10.86
C THR A 23 -13.16 -45.53 11.35
N GLU A 24 -13.47 -45.41 12.64
CA GLU A 24 -13.91 -44.15 13.24
C GLU A 24 -12.79 -43.11 13.28
N SER A 25 -11.58 -43.51 13.67
CA SER A 25 -10.41 -42.63 13.67
C SER A 25 -10.10 -42.09 12.27
N LYS A 26 -10.03 -42.97 11.26
CA LYS A 26 -9.80 -42.57 9.85
C LYS A 26 -10.89 -41.64 9.31
N LYS A 27 -12.17 -41.87 9.66
CA LYS A 27 -13.29 -41.00 9.27
C LYS A 27 -13.19 -39.63 9.98
N ALA A 28 -12.81 -39.61 11.26
CA ALA A 28 -12.63 -38.37 12.02
C ALA A 28 -11.47 -37.52 11.48
N GLU A 29 -10.34 -38.13 11.13
CA GLU A 29 -9.19 -37.43 10.52
C GLU A 29 -9.53 -36.86 9.15
N LYS A 30 -10.19 -37.64 8.27
CA LYS A 30 -10.66 -37.14 6.96
C LYS A 30 -11.63 -35.97 7.12
N LYS A 31 -12.57 -36.04 8.07
CA LYS A 31 -13.52 -34.96 8.35
C LYS A 31 -12.82 -33.70 8.89
N LYS A 32 -11.80 -33.86 9.74
CA LYS A 32 -10.96 -32.74 10.23
C LYS A 32 -10.17 -32.09 9.10
N ALA A 33 -9.53 -32.88 8.24
CA ALA A 33 -8.78 -32.39 7.08
C ALA A 33 -9.69 -31.62 6.09
N GLN A 34 -10.85 -32.17 5.75
CA GLN A 34 -11.83 -31.49 4.88
C GLN A 34 -12.34 -30.17 5.50
N LYS A 35 -12.60 -30.16 6.82
CA LYS A 35 -13.02 -28.94 7.53
C LYS A 35 -11.91 -27.88 7.52
N ALA A 36 -10.66 -28.28 7.72
CA ALA A 36 -9.51 -27.37 7.66
C ALA A 36 -9.34 -26.77 6.25
N GLN A 37 -9.41 -27.60 5.20
CA GLN A 37 -9.32 -27.15 3.81
C GLN A 37 -10.47 -26.20 3.44
N LYS A 38 -11.71 -26.53 3.82
CA LYS A 38 -12.87 -25.65 3.59
C LYS A 38 -12.68 -24.29 4.29
N LYS A 39 -12.25 -24.31 5.56
CA LYS A 39 -12.00 -23.09 6.33
C LYS A 39 -10.91 -22.22 5.70
N GLN A 40 -9.84 -22.82 5.17
CA GLN A 40 -8.79 -22.07 4.47
C GLN A 40 -9.34 -21.42 3.19
N ARG A 41 -10.07 -22.17 2.36
CA ARG A 41 -10.68 -21.66 1.14
C ARG A 41 -11.73 -20.56 1.40
N GLU A 42 -12.49 -20.68 2.48
CA GLU A 42 -13.45 -19.64 2.91
C GLU A 42 -12.74 -18.37 3.39
N LYS A 43 -11.61 -18.50 4.10
CA LYS A 43 -10.79 -17.34 4.50
C LYS A 43 -10.22 -16.63 3.28
N GLU A 44 -9.61 -17.36 2.35
CA GLU A 44 -9.04 -16.80 1.12
C GLU A 44 -10.11 -16.08 0.30
N GLN A 45 -11.28 -16.71 0.10
CA GLN A 45 -12.41 -16.07 -0.60
C GLN A 45 -12.90 -14.80 0.12
N LYS A 46 -12.96 -14.81 1.46
CA LYS A 46 -13.35 -13.63 2.23
C LYS A 46 -12.35 -12.49 2.06
N GLU A 47 -11.05 -12.78 2.07
CA GLU A 47 -10.01 -11.77 1.88
C GLU A 47 -10.01 -11.23 0.44
N VAL A 48 -10.20 -12.08 -0.57
CA VAL A 48 -10.35 -11.64 -1.97
C VAL A 48 -11.57 -10.73 -2.11
N ARG A 49 -12.73 -11.14 -1.57
CA ARG A 49 -13.95 -10.33 -1.61
C ARG A 49 -13.78 -8.98 -0.94
N LYS A 50 -13.15 -8.93 0.24
CA LYS A 50 -12.86 -7.66 0.92
C LYS A 50 -11.95 -6.75 0.08
N LYS A 51 -10.92 -7.30 -0.56
CA LYS A 51 -10.03 -6.52 -1.43
C LYS A 51 -10.79 -5.97 -2.64
N GLN A 52 -11.68 -6.76 -3.23
CA GLN A 52 -12.53 -6.32 -4.33
C GLN A 52 -13.49 -5.21 -3.88
N GLU A 53 -14.17 -5.38 -2.74
CA GLU A 53 -15.07 -4.36 -2.17
C GLU A 53 -14.32 -3.04 -1.89
N GLN A 54 -13.08 -3.13 -1.37
CA GLN A 54 -12.21 -1.96 -1.16
C GLN A 54 -11.81 -1.29 -2.49
N GLU A 55 -11.40 -2.07 -3.49
CA GLU A 55 -11.04 -1.54 -4.81
C GLU A 55 -12.24 -0.89 -5.51
N GLU A 56 -13.43 -1.50 -5.42
CA GLU A 56 -14.67 -0.93 -5.93
C GLU A 56 -15.04 0.37 -5.23
N GLU A 57 -14.89 0.44 -3.90
CA GLU A 57 -15.12 1.66 -3.14
C GLU A 57 -14.15 2.78 -3.55
N GLU A 58 -12.84 2.48 -3.63
CA GLU A 58 -11.83 3.44 -4.08
C GLU A 58 -12.09 3.90 -5.52
N LYS A 59 -12.49 2.99 -6.41
CA LYS A 59 -12.88 3.31 -7.78
C LYS A 59 -14.11 4.22 -7.82
N ARG A 60 -15.11 3.97 -6.97
CA ARG A 60 -16.31 4.82 -6.85
C ARG A 60 -15.96 6.21 -6.34
N LYS A 61 -15.14 6.31 -5.29
CA LYS A 61 -14.63 7.60 -4.77
C LYS A 61 -13.89 8.37 -5.87
N PHE A 62 -12.97 7.72 -6.57
CA PHE A 62 -12.23 8.38 -7.66
C PHE A 62 -13.13 8.83 -8.81
N ALA A 63 -14.13 8.02 -9.18
CA ALA A 63 -15.09 8.39 -10.20
C ALA A 63 -15.93 9.62 -9.81
N SER A 64 -16.28 9.76 -8.53
CA SER A 64 -17.03 10.92 -8.02
C SER A 64 -16.24 12.24 -7.94
N LEU A 65 -14.91 12.20 -8.02
CA LEU A 65 -14.08 13.41 -7.99
C LEU A 65 -14.18 14.21 -9.29
N THR A 66 -14.14 15.53 -9.17
CA THR A 66 -14.04 16.46 -10.29
C THR A 66 -12.66 16.40 -10.95
N ASP A 67 -12.57 16.86 -12.21
CA ASP A 67 -11.28 16.96 -12.92
C ASP A 67 -10.22 17.78 -12.18
N ARG A 68 -10.64 18.84 -11.48
CA ARG A 68 -9.76 19.67 -10.66
C ARG A 68 -9.15 18.86 -9.50
N GLU A 69 -9.97 18.07 -8.81
CA GLU A 69 -9.53 17.24 -7.68
C GLU A 69 -8.65 16.09 -8.15
N LYS A 70 -8.98 15.43 -9.27
CA LYS A 70 -8.12 14.40 -9.88
C LYS A 70 -6.74 14.96 -10.25
N ARG A 71 -6.69 16.17 -10.82
CA ARG A 71 -5.45 16.87 -11.14
C ARG A 71 -4.65 17.23 -9.89
N ALA A 72 -5.32 17.67 -8.83
CA ALA A 72 -4.68 17.97 -7.54
C ALA A 72 -4.05 16.70 -6.94
N LEU A 73 -4.77 15.57 -6.89
CA LEU A 73 -4.22 14.29 -6.41
C LEU A 73 -3.01 13.82 -7.22
N ALA A 74 -3.04 14.00 -8.55
CA ALA A 74 -1.89 13.68 -9.39
C ALA A 74 -0.68 14.58 -9.09
N ALA A 75 -0.90 15.86 -8.81
CA ALA A 75 0.16 16.80 -8.43
C ALA A 75 0.74 16.44 -7.05
N GLU A 76 -0.10 16.09 -6.07
CA GLU A 76 0.33 15.63 -4.74
C GLU A 76 1.18 14.37 -4.82
N ARG A 77 0.79 13.38 -5.62
CA ARG A 77 1.58 12.16 -5.85
C ARG A 77 2.96 12.49 -6.42
N ARG A 78 3.03 13.35 -7.44
CA ARG A 78 4.32 13.80 -8.01
C ARG A 78 5.19 14.54 -7.00
N LEU A 79 4.59 15.34 -6.13
CA LEU A 79 5.32 16.07 -5.09
C LEU A 79 5.85 15.10 -4.02
N ALA A 80 5.05 14.11 -3.61
CA ALA A 80 5.45 13.09 -2.66
C ALA A 80 6.58 12.20 -3.20
N GLU A 81 6.52 11.79 -4.47
CA GLU A 81 7.60 11.04 -5.15
C GLU A 81 8.90 11.85 -5.20
N GLN A 82 8.82 13.12 -5.58
CA GLN A 82 9.97 14.01 -5.58
C GLN A 82 10.52 14.23 -4.17
N ALA A 83 9.67 14.32 -3.15
CA ALA A 83 10.09 14.49 -1.76
C ALA A 83 10.77 13.23 -1.20
N ALA A 84 10.25 12.05 -1.55
CA ALA A 84 10.86 10.76 -1.22
C ALA A 84 12.22 10.58 -1.93
N ALA A 85 12.32 10.96 -3.21
CA ALA A 85 13.56 10.91 -3.97
C ALA A 85 14.62 11.92 -3.46
N ALA A 86 14.19 13.09 -2.98
CA ALA A 86 15.08 14.14 -2.50
C ALA A 86 15.51 13.98 -1.02
N GLY A 87 15.02 12.96 -0.30
CA GLY A 87 15.39 12.69 1.10
C GLY A 87 15.01 13.81 2.10
N GLY A 88 14.10 14.70 1.71
CA GLY A 88 13.74 15.90 2.46
C GLY A 88 12.87 16.82 1.61
N GLY A 89 11.94 17.52 2.26
CA GLY A 89 10.89 18.28 1.59
C GLY A 89 11.42 19.18 0.48
N ILE A 90 10.68 19.23 -0.63
CA ILE A 90 10.83 20.21 -1.72
C ILE A 90 10.39 21.59 -1.20
N SER A 91 10.76 21.94 0.03
CA SER A 91 10.67 23.28 0.54
C SER A 91 11.77 24.05 -0.15
N ASN A 92 11.40 24.64 -1.28
CA ASN A 92 12.08 25.79 -1.85
C ASN A 92 13.59 25.57 -2.03
N VAL A 93 13.97 25.11 -3.22
CA VAL A 93 15.31 25.35 -3.77
C VAL A 93 15.73 26.74 -3.34
N LYS A 94 16.57 26.88 -2.30
CA LYS A 94 17.08 28.19 -1.92
C LYS A 94 17.68 28.75 -3.20
N ARG A 95 17.18 29.89 -3.67
CA ARG A 95 17.69 30.53 -4.88
C ARG A 95 18.66 31.62 -4.46
N CYS A 96 19.65 31.84 -5.29
CA CYS A 96 20.52 32.99 -5.14
C CYS A 96 19.66 34.25 -5.16
N TRP A 97 19.74 35.06 -4.11
CA TRP A 97 18.98 36.32 -4.02
C TRP A 97 19.26 37.25 -5.20
N SER A 98 20.51 37.28 -5.69
CA SER A 98 20.93 38.22 -6.73
C SER A 98 20.60 37.78 -8.16
N CYS A 99 20.61 36.48 -8.46
CA CYS A 99 20.45 35.98 -9.85
C CYS A 99 19.38 34.90 -10.02
N GLY A 100 18.72 34.45 -8.94
CA GLY A 100 17.66 33.44 -8.98
C GLY A 100 18.12 32.01 -9.27
N GLU A 101 19.44 31.78 -9.39
CA GLU A 101 20.01 30.46 -9.65
C GLU A 101 19.71 29.49 -8.50
N SER A 102 19.39 28.23 -8.83
CA SER A 102 19.21 27.15 -7.86
C SER A 102 20.48 26.92 -7.04
N LEU A 103 20.34 26.93 -5.72
CA LEU A 103 21.42 26.56 -4.79
C LEU A 103 21.38 25.06 -4.44
N LEU A 104 20.54 24.26 -5.11
CA LEU A 104 20.56 22.80 -4.93
C LEU A 104 21.95 22.24 -5.25
N GLY A 105 22.51 21.48 -4.31
CA GLY A 105 23.82 20.86 -4.46
C GLY A 105 25.02 21.83 -4.42
N LYS A 106 24.79 23.12 -4.15
CA LYS A 106 25.85 24.12 -3.98
C LYS A 106 25.95 24.53 -2.50
N VAL A 107 27.15 24.83 -2.01
CA VAL A 107 27.35 25.47 -0.70
C VAL A 107 27.13 26.99 -0.87
N PRO A 108 26.05 27.58 -0.35
CA PRO A 108 25.75 28.99 -0.59
C PRO A 108 26.55 29.91 0.33
N PHE A 109 26.91 31.09 -0.19
CA PHE A 109 27.40 32.19 0.64
C PHE A 109 26.23 32.89 1.31
N HIS A 110 26.35 33.21 2.59
CA HIS A 110 25.29 33.88 3.36
C HIS A 110 25.74 35.30 3.75
N TYR A 111 24.85 36.27 3.63
CA TYR A 111 25.03 37.62 4.14
C TYR A 111 23.68 38.16 4.59
N GLN A 112 23.60 38.52 5.88
CA GLN A 112 22.33 38.75 6.57
C GLN A 112 21.41 37.52 6.40
N GLU A 113 20.18 37.71 5.94
CA GLU A 113 19.19 36.65 5.72
C GLU A 113 19.19 36.10 4.29
N PHE A 114 20.14 36.54 3.44
CA PHE A 114 20.19 36.20 2.01
C PHE A 114 21.28 35.17 1.69
N ALA A 115 20.98 34.30 0.72
CA ALA A 115 21.90 33.28 0.20
C ALA A 115 22.31 33.57 -1.26
N PHE A 116 23.56 33.29 -1.61
CA PHE A 116 24.16 33.62 -2.90
C PHE A 116 24.93 32.43 -3.49
N CYS A 117 24.87 32.26 -4.82
CA CYS A 117 25.56 31.16 -5.52
C CYS A 117 27.05 31.40 -5.70
N THR A 118 27.50 32.66 -5.77
CA THR A 118 28.90 33.04 -5.98
C THR A 118 29.28 34.31 -5.22
N PRO A 119 30.58 34.56 -4.98
CA PRO A 119 31.05 35.81 -4.39
C PRO A 119 30.69 37.05 -5.22
N ARG A 120 30.57 36.92 -6.55
CA ARG A 120 30.14 38.02 -7.43
C ARG A 120 28.72 38.49 -7.12
N CYS A 121 27.80 37.56 -6.95
CA CYS A 121 26.42 37.84 -6.56
C CYS A 121 26.34 38.50 -5.17
N LEU A 122 27.14 38.04 -4.21
CA LEU A 122 27.23 38.65 -2.89
C LEU A 122 27.77 40.09 -2.95
N GLN A 123 28.85 40.32 -3.70
CA GLN A 123 29.44 41.64 -3.86
C GLN A 123 28.49 42.62 -4.54
N ALA A 124 27.77 42.18 -5.58
CA ALA A 124 26.76 43.00 -6.24
C ALA A 124 25.64 43.41 -5.27
N HIS A 125 25.14 42.47 -4.46
CA HIS A 125 24.15 42.77 -3.43
C HIS A 125 24.67 43.76 -2.39
N ARG A 126 25.91 43.58 -1.89
CA ARG A 126 26.50 44.51 -0.93
C ARG A 126 26.63 45.91 -1.49
N LYS A 127 27.09 46.06 -2.74
CA LYS A 127 27.20 47.37 -3.42
C LYS A 127 25.86 48.05 -3.60
N ALA A 128 24.82 47.29 -3.98
CA ALA A 128 23.47 47.83 -4.15
C ALA A 128 22.80 48.24 -2.83
N ASN A 129 23.21 47.65 -1.70
CA ASN A 129 22.65 47.93 -0.37
C ASN A 129 23.58 48.80 0.51
N VAL A 130 24.59 49.45 -0.06
CA VAL A 130 25.35 50.48 0.67
C VAL A 130 24.48 51.73 0.79
N PRO A 131 24.23 52.25 2.01
CA PRO A 131 23.50 53.51 2.16
C PRO A 131 24.28 54.65 1.49
N PRO A 132 23.61 55.55 0.75
CA PRO A 132 24.28 56.66 0.07
C PRO A 132 24.87 57.61 1.13
N GLY A 133 26.17 57.54 1.35
CA GLY A 133 26.84 58.39 2.36
C GLY A 133 28.13 57.86 2.98
N LYS A 134 28.61 56.67 2.59
CA LYS A 134 29.96 56.21 2.96
C LYS A 134 30.68 55.72 1.71
N SER A 135 31.37 56.65 1.05
CA SER A 135 32.40 56.39 0.04
C SER A 135 33.72 56.91 0.58
#